data_AF-A0A7Z7QQX6-F1
#
_entry.id   AF-A0A7Z7QQX6-F1
#
_cell.length_a   1.000
_cell.length_b   1.000
_cell.length_c   1.000
_cell.angle_alpha   90.00
_cell.angle_beta   90.00
_cell.angle_gamma   90.00
#
_symmetry.space_group_name_H-M   'P 1'
#
loop_
_entity.id
_entity.type
_entity.pdbx_description
1 polymer ?
#
loop_
_entity_poly.entity_id
_entity_poly.type
_entity_poly.pdbx_seq_one_letter_code
_entity_poly.pdbx_strand_id
1 'polypeptide(L)'
;MSKNKCIFSWDFNTNTHKLEIHFKNNHWTHRSETQFKTALEKVTEIQCHFYEVIDARTIANFKALLAEIPHVLKFKCIFHVLVTNETTIISLLSQMPEMYMLNIYNFKHQILSIDFIENEGTQALVATHNQQLIEQLKLAIQQQIGRNTVNEHQLKNALTQLEHDYQDLYSEYIKQHKRMQYAFRELHRFKRSAWKYKKIYLNHERLIDLLEKAITYQKKVNKKNVKKGMKWFWREVVK
;
A
#
# COMPACT_ATOMS: atom_id res chain seq x y z
N MET A 1 -4.45 22.26 14.07
CA MET A 1 -3.04 22.28 14.49
C MET A 1 -2.92 21.65 15.87
N SER A 2 -2.10 20.61 16.01
CA SER A 2 -1.91 19.96 17.31
C SER A 2 -1.07 20.85 18.22
N LYS A 3 -1.27 20.81 19.54
CA LYS A 3 -0.49 21.59 20.52
C LYS A 3 0.54 20.67 21.18
N ASN A 4 1.67 21.24 21.61
CA ASN A 4 2.61 20.53 22.49
C ASN A 4 1.86 20.02 23.73
N LYS A 5 2.16 18.79 24.15
CA LYS A 5 1.48 18.14 25.29
C LYS A 5 2.51 17.75 26.34
N CYS A 6 2.17 18.00 27.60
CA CYS A 6 2.91 17.49 28.74
C CYS A 6 2.00 16.49 29.47
N ILE A 7 2.54 15.31 29.77
CA ILE A 7 1.81 14.24 30.45
C ILE A 7 2.64 13.82 31.65
N PHE A 8 2.08 13.97 32.85
CA PHE A 8 2.66 13.43 34.07
C PHE A 8 2.08 12.04 34.30
N SER A 9 2.95 11.07 34.56
CA SER A 9 2.59 9.69 34.81
C SER A 9 3.43 9.15 35.96
N TRP A 10 2.84 8.22 36.72
CA TRP A 10 3.54 7.49 37.77
C TRP A 10 3.49 6.01 37.41
N ASP A 11 4.65 5.41 37.21
CA ASP A 11 4.76 3.97 37.05
C ASP A 11 4.87 3.32 38.43
N PHE A 12 3.80 2.62 38.82
CA PHE A 12 3.71 1.93 40.10
C PHE A 12 4.71 0.78 40.24
N ASN A 13 5.13 0.15 39.13
CA ASN A 13 6.02 -1.01 39.18
C ASN A 13 7.48 -0.61 39.46
N THR A 14 7.90 0.51 38.87
CA THR A 14 9.28 1.03 39.02
C THR A 14 9.36 2.16 40.05
N ASN A 15 8.22 2.58 40.60
CA ASN A 15 8.04 3.78 41.41
C ASN A 15 8.64 5.05 40.77
N THR A 16 8.66 5.10 39.44
CA THR A 16 9.23 6.22 38.70
C THR A 16 8.16 7.25 38.37
N HIS A 17 8.46 8.51 38.67
CA HIS A 17 7.62 9.64 38.31
C HIS A 17 8.13 10.19 36.99
N LYS A 18 7.31 10.04 35.96
CA LYS A 18 7.70 10.27 34.57
C LYS A 18 6.94 11.44 33.97
N LEU A 19 7.68 12.38 33.39
CA LEU A 19 7.13 13.46 32.60
C LEU A 19 7.41 13.22 31.12
N GLU A 20 6.36 13.09 30.33
CA GLU A 20 6.44 13.00 28.89
C GLU A 20 6.09 14.35 28.24
N ILE A 21 6.97 14.82 27.38
CA ILE A 21 6.85 16.08 26.67
C ILE A 21 6.80 15.78 25.18
N HIS A 22 5.67 16.06 24.57
CA HIS A 22 5.39 15.77 23.18
C HIS A 22 5.49 17.07 22.37
N PHE A 23 6.57 17.20 21.62
CA PHE A 23 6.79 18.27 20.64
C PHE A 23 6.06 17.92 19.34
N LYS A 24 4.90 18.55 19.14
CA LYS A 24 4.02 18.34 17.97
C LYS A 24 3.69 19.63 17.22
N ASN A 25 4.24 20.78 17.64
CA ASN A 25 4.10 22.08 16.97
C ASN A 25 5.09 23.12 17.53
N ASN A 26 5.32 24.19 16.77
CA ASN A 26 6.28 25.26 17.01
C ASN A 26 5.93 26.22 18.17
N HIS A 27 4.78 26.05 18.82
CA HIS A 27 4.34 26.92 19.91
C HIS A 27 4.44 26.20 21.26
N TRP A 28 5.60 26.35 21.91
CA TRP A 28 5.67 26.18 23.36
C TRP A 28 5.04 27.42 24.01
N THR A 29 3.96 27.21 24.75
CA THR A 29 3.42 28.25 25.63
C THR A 29 3.93 27.92 27.01
N HIS A 30 4.76 28.80 27.57
CA HIS A 30 5.22 28.68 28.96
C HIS A 30 3.98 28.48 29.84
N ARG A 31 3.83 27.29 30.43
CA ARG A 31 2.83 27.10 31.47
C ARG A 31 3.40 27.67 32.76
N SER A 32 3.16 28.96 32.98
CA SER A 32 3.33 29.57 34.29
C SER A 32 2.18 29.14 35.20
N GLU A 33 2.25 27.93 35.73
CA GLU A 33 1.37 27.51 36.81
C GLU A 33 2.25 26.86 37.86
N THR A 34 2.25 27.40 39.07
CA THR A 34 2.94 26.88 40.27
C THR A 34 2.80 25.36 40.41
N GLN A 35 1.68 24.79 39.98
CA GLN A 35 1.42 23.34 39.92
C GLN A 35 2.42 22.56 39.06
N PHE A 36 2.89 23.12 37.94
CA PHE A 36 3.89 22.49 37.07
C PHE A 36 5.25 22.37 37.76
N LYS A 37 5.67 23.43 38.46
CA LYS A 37 6.93 23.44 39.23
C LYS A 37 6.90 22.44 40.38
N THR A 38 5.81 22.39 41.14
CA THR A 38 5.65 21.41 42.23
C THR A 38 5.58 19.97 41.72
N ALA A 39 5.02 19.74 40.54
CA ALA A 39 5.02 18.42 39.92
C ALA A 39 6.43 18.01 39.44
N LEU A 40 7.20 18.94 38.89
CA LEU A 40 8.57 18.71 38.41
C LEU A 40 9.53 18.27 39.50
N GLU A 41 9.40 18.76 40.74
CA GLU A 41 10.26 18.38 41.87
C GLU A 41 10.23 16.87 42.19
N LYS A 42 9.14 16.18 41.82
CA LYS A 42 8.97 14.75 42.08
C LYS A 42 9.39 13.89 40.89
N VAL A 43 9.69 14.49 39.74
CA VAL A 43 9.97 13.76 38.49
C VAL A 43 11.39 13.18 38.54
N THR A 44 11.47 11.87 38.35
CA THR A 44 12.74 11.12 38.29
C THR A 44 13.17 10.81 36.86
N GLU A 45 12.24 10.87 35.89
CA GLU A 45 12.51 10.61 34.48
C GLU A 45 11.75 11.57 33.56
N ILE A 46 12.43 12.14 32.57
CA ILE A 46 11.82 12.96 31.52
C ILE A 46 12.00 12.31 30.15
N GLN A 47 10.93 12.24 29.38
CA GLN A 47 10.95 11.80 27.99
C GLN A 47 10.46 12.89 27.05
N CYS A 48 11.33 13.35 26.15
CA CYS A 48 11.03 14.31 25.12
C CYS A 48 10.80 13.60 23.79
N HIS A 49 9.57 13.63 23.29
CA HIS A 49 9.17 13.04 22.02
C HIS A 49 9.08 14.11 20.93
N PHE A 50 9.83 13.92 19.85
CA PHE A 50 9.85 14.78 18.67
C PHE A 50 9.18 14.05 17.51
N TYR A 51 8.01 14.55 17.09
CA TYR A 51 7.21 13.95 16.02
C TYR A 51 7.37 14.63 14.66
N GLU A 52 7.89 15.87 14.66
CA GLU A 52 8.03 16.72 13.48
C GLU A 52 9.49 17.12 13.25
N VAL A 53 9.75 17.87 12.18
CA VAL A 53 11.09 18.37 11.83
C VAL A 53 11.59 19.33 12.92
N ILE A 54 12.80 19.10 13.41
CA ILE A 54 13.48 19.95 14.38
C ILE A 54 14.02 21.18 13.67
N ASP A 55 13.40 22.32 13.97
CA ASP A 55 13.86 23.64 13.54
C ASP A 55 14.56 24.40 14.69
N ALA A 56 15.13 25.56 14.36
CA ALA A 56 15.82 26.41 15.35
C ALA A 56 14.91 26.80 16.53
N ARG A 57 13.60 26.91 16.29
CA ARG A 57 12.62 27.25 17.32
C ARG A 57 12.37 26.09 18.28
N THR A 58 12.28 24.88 17.77
CA THR A 58 12.18 23.65 18.57
C THR A 58 13.40 23.50 19.47
N ILE A 59 14.60 23.78 18.95
CA ILE A 59 15.85 23.79 19.73
C ILE A 59 15.80 24.85 20.82
N ALA A 60 15.32 26.07 20.51
CA ALA A 60 15.18 27.14 21.50
C ALA A 60 14.18 26.78 22.62
N ASN A 61 13.03 26.19 22.26
CA ASN A 61 12.02 25.72 23.22
C ASN A 61 12.59 24.60 24.11
N PHE A 62 13.33 23.67 23.53
CA PHE A 62 13.99 22.59 24.27
C PHE A 62 15.02 23.15 25.25
N LYS A 63 15.84 24.11 24.83
CA LYS A 63 16.79 24.81 25.71
C LYS A 63 16.10 25.53 26.86
N ALA A 64 15.00 26.26 26.59
CA ALA A 64 14.23 26.95 27.62
C ALA A 64 13.63 25.97 28.63
N LEU A 65 13.10 24.85 28.16
CA LEU A 65 12.58 23.77 29.00
C LEU A 65 13.68 23.18 29.91
N LEU A 66 14.86 22.88 29.37
CA LEU A 66 15.98 22.34 30.15
C LEU A 66 16.42 23.28 31.28
N ALA A 67 16.26 24.59 31.11
CA ALA A 67 16.56 25.58 32.16
C ALA A 67 15.51 25.63 33.28
N GLU A 68 14.28 25.16 33.03
CA GLU A 68 13.19 25.15 34.02
C GLU A 68 13.08 23.83 34.78
N ILE A 69 13.70 22.77 34.26
CA ILE A 69 13.66 21.43 34.84
C ILE A 69 14.67 21.35 36.00
N PRO A 70 14.24 20.91 37.22
CA PRO A 70 15.16 20.65 38.32
C PRO A 70 16.10 19.47 38.00
N HIS A 71 17.05 19.14 38.88
CA HIS A 71 17.88 17.95 38.68
C HIS A 71 17.01 16.68 38.55
N VAL A 72 17.18 15.94 37.46
CA VAL A 72 16.43 14.71 37.15
C VAL A 72 17.43 13.58 36.89
N LEU A 73 17.15 12.40 37.41
CA LEU A 73 18.05 11.25 37.32
C LEU A 73 18.23 10.73 35.88
N LYS A 74 17.13 10.73 35.09
CA LYS A 74 17.10 10.16 33.73
C LYS A 74 16.41 11.09 32.75
N PHE A 75 17.03 11.27 31.59
CA PHE A 75 16.48 12.08 30.50
C PHE A 75 16.53 11.28 29.20
N LYS A 76 15.46 11.31 28.41
CA LYS A 76 15.37 10.55 27.17
C LYS A 76 14.83 11.41 26.04
N CYS A 77 15.53 11.42 24.91
CA CYS A 77 15.08 12.06 23.68
C CYS A 77 14.63 10.98 22.67
N ILE A 78 13.40 11.08 22.17
CA ILE A 78 12.81 10.11 21.24
C ILE A 78 12.40 10.85 19.97
N PHE A 79 13.08 10.56 18.88
CA PHE A 79 12.82 11.11 17.56
C PHE A 79 12.01 10.10 16.76
N HIS A 80 10.73 10.38 16.54
CA HIS A 80 9.80 9.45 15.88
C HIS A 80 9.92 9.45 14.35
N VAL A 81 10.52 10.50 13.79
CA VAL A 81 10.69 10.65 12.34
C VAL A 81 12.11 11.14 12.08
N LEU A 82 12.99 10.27 11.55
CA LEU A 82 14.34 10.59 11.10
C LEU A 82 14.37 11.33 9.74
N VAL A 83 13.39 12.19 9.47
CA VAL A 83 13.46 13.16 8.35
C VAL A 83 14.38 14.33 8.73
N THR A 84 14.66 14.49 10.02
CA THR A 84 15.56 15.49 10.56
C THR A 84 17.01 15.21 10.21
N ASN A 85 17.67 16.25 9.68
CA ASN A 85 19.08 16.22 9.35
C ASN A 85 19.90 15.89 10.61
N GLU A 86 20.93 15.04 10.47
CA GLU A 86 21.94 14.75 11.49
C GLU A 86 22.35 16.02 12.24
N THR A 87 22.66 17.11 11.52
CA THR A 87 23.09 18.38 12.12
C THR A 87 22.09 18.97 13.12
N THR A 88 20.79 18.84 12.85
CA THR A 88 19.73 19.36 13.74
C THR A 88 19.57 18.51 14.99
N ILE A 89 19.70 17.18 14.87
CA ILE A 89 19.66 16.28 16.02
C ILE A 89 20.86 16.57 16.92
N ILE A 90 22.06 16.67 16.34
CA ILE A 90 23.29 16.98 17.08
C ILE A 90 23.20 18.36 17.75
N SER A 91 22.64 19.36 17.05
CA SER A 91 22.43 20.70 17.61
C SER A 91 21.41 20.73 18.76
N LEU A 92 20.44 19.81 18.76
CA LEU A 92 19.49 19.68 19.88
C LEU A 92 20.17 19.00 21.07
N LEU A 93 20.92 17.93 20.83
CA LEU A 93 21.62 17.18 21.89
C LEU A 93 22.72 18.03 22.55
N SER A 94 23.34 18.95 21.83
CA SER A 94 24.33 19.87 22.40
C SER A 94 23.75 20.89 23.39
N GLN A 95 22.42 20.99 23.50
CA GLN A 95 21.77 21.80 24.54
C GLN A 95 21.68 21.08 25.89
N MET A 96 21.96 19.76 25.94
CA MET A 96 21.90 19.00 27.17
C MET A 96 22.92 19.52 28.19
N PRO A 97 22.53 19.71 29.46
CA PRO A 97 23.46 20.16 30.50
C PRO A 97 24.62 19.18 30.71
N GLU A 98 25.78 19.70 31.09
CA GLU A 98 27.03 18.92 31.24
C GLU A 98 26.97 17.81 32.30
N MET A 99 26.02 17.88 33.23
CA MET A 99 25.77 16.83 34.24
C MET A 99 25.14 15.56 33.65
N TYR A 100 24.65 15.61 32.41
CA TYR A 100 24.05 14.46 31.75
C TYR A 100 25.04 13.75 30.84
N MET A 101 25.27 12.49 31.13
CA MET A 101 26.07 11.60 30.31
C MET A 101 25.16 10.83 29.35
N LEU A 102 25.49 10.85 28.06
CA LEU A 102 24.83 10.04 27.06
C LEU A 102 25.14 8.57 27.37
N ASN A 103 24.11 7.76 27.53
CA ASN A 103 24.27 6.36 27.93
C ASN A 103 24.11 5.42 26.73
N ILE A 104 22.92 5.40 26.13
CA ILE A 104 22.58 4.46 25.05
C ILE A 104 21.78 5.20 23.98
N TYR A 105 22.01 4.85 22.72
CA TYR A 105 21.12 5.20 21.62
C TYR A 105 20.64 3.93 20.92
N ASN A 106 19.40 3.95 20.42
CA ASN A 106 18.80 2.82 19.72
C ASN A 106 18.01 3.29 18.51
N PHE A 107 18.18 2.58 17.38
CA PHE A 107 17.39 2.74 16.17
C PHE A 107 16.44 1.57 16.02
N LYS A 108 15.13 1.81 16.21
CA LYS A 108 14.11 0.79 16.02
C LYS A 108 12.94 1.36 15.25
N HIS A 109 12.58 0.73 14.14
CA HIS A 109 11.46 1.16 13.28
C HIS A 109 11.49 2.65 12.91
N GLN A 110 12.65 3.18 12.51
CA GLN A 110 12.87 4.60 12.18
C GLN A 110 12.71 5.58 13.36
N ILE A 111 12.61 5.07 14.58
CA ILE A 111 12.64 5.85 15.81
C ILE A 111 14.06 5.80 16.36
N LEU A 112 14.64 6.97 16.60
CA LEU A 112 15.89 7.12 17.35
C LEU A 112 15.55 7.47 18.79
N SER A 113 15.92 6.62 19.74
CA SER A 113 15.85 6.93 21.17
C SER A 113 17.25 7.12 21.74
N ILE A 114 17.48 8.22 22.46
CA ILE A 114 18.74 8.55 23.11
C ILE A 114 18.47 8.72 24.60
N ASP A 115 19.14 7.91 25.40
CA ASP A 115 19.05 7.93 26.86
C ASP A 115 20.25 8.68 27.44
N PHE A 116 19.96 9.53 28.41
CA PHE A 116 20.91 10.29 29.21
C PHE A 116 20.68 9.96 30.68
N ILE A 117 21.77 9.89 31.43
CA ILE A 117 21.76 9.63 32.87
C ILE A 117 22.57 10.72 33.55
N GLU A 118 22.08 11.18 34.71
CA GLU A 118 22.85 12.08 35.56
C GLU A 118 24.15 11.41 36.00
N ASN A 119 25.26 12.12 35.87
CA ASN A 119 26.57 11.63 36.27
C ASN A 119 27.18 12.57 37.32
N GLU A 120 27.66 11.97 38.42
CA GLU A 120 28.39 12.65 39.49
C GLU A 120 29.90 12.80 39.20
N GLY A 121 30.37 12.30 38.05
CA GLY A 121 31.75 12.38 37.61
C GLY A 121 32.21 13.80 37.24
N THR A 122 33.51 13.95 36.95
CA THR A 122 34.07 15.25 36.55
C THR A 122 33.56 15.68 35.17
N GLN A 123 33.25 16.97 35.01
CA GLN A 123 32.73 17.56 33.77
C GLN A 123 33.58 17.20 32.53
N ALA A 124 34.91 17.18 32.68
CA ALA A 124 35.82 16.85 31.59
C ALA A 124 35.65 15.40 31.08
N LEU A 125 35.39 14.46 31.98
CA LEU A 125 35.18 13.06 31.62
C LEU A 125 33.83 12.86 30.92
N VAL A 126 32.78 13.53 31.41
CA VAL A 126 31.46 13.53 30.78
C VAL A 126 31.52 14.13 29.37
N ALA A 127 32.20 15.27 29.21
CA ALA A 127 32.36 15.92 27.91
C ALA A 127 33.08 15.02 26.89
N THR A 128 34.19 14.38 27.31
CA THR A 128 34.96 13.47 26.45
C THR A 128 34.13 12.26 26.03
N HIS A 129 33.40 11.65 26.96
CA HIS A 129 32.51 10.52 26.69
C HIS A 129 31.37 10.90 25.74
N ASN A 130 30.67 12.00 26.03
CA ASN A 130 29.58 12.49 25.20
C ASN A 130 30.07 12.80 23.78
N GLN A 131 31.26 13.38 23.62
CA GLN A 131 31.84 13.64 22.31
C GLN A 131 32.07 12.34 21.52
N GLN A 132 32.63 11.30 22.15
CA GLN A 132 32.87 10.01 21.50
C GLN A 132 31.54 9.36 21.06
N LEU A 133 30.53 9.34 21.92
CA LEU A 133 29.24 8.75 21.58
C LEU A 133 28.47 9.57 20.53
N ILE A 134 28.62 10.89 20.53
CA ILE A 134 28.07 11.76 19.49
C ILE A 134 28.65 11.40 18.13
N GLU A 135 29.97 11.19 18.01
CA GLU A 135 30.59 10.75 16.75
C GLU A 135 30.08 9.37 16.29
N GLN A 136 29.92 8.43 17.22
CA GLN A 136 29.32 7.13 16.90
C GLN A 136 27.86 7.27 16.44
N LEU A 137 27.09 8.14 17.09
CA LEU A 137 25.71 8.42 16.73
C LEU A 137 25.61 9.03 15.33
N LYS A 138 26.50 9.96 14.97
CA LYS A 138 26.55 10.55 13.62
C LYS A 138 26.72 9.47 12.55
N LEU A 139 27.71 8.59 12.73
CA LEU A 139 27.95 7.47 11.81
C LEU A 139 26.72 6.55 11.72
N ALA A 140 26.06 6.26 12.84
CA ALA A 140 24.85 5.44 12.87
C ALA A 140 23.67 6.10 12.15
N ILE A 141 23.45 7.41 12.33
CA ILE A 141 22.43 8.18 11.60
C ILE A 141 22.70 8.12 10.10
N GLN A 142 23.93 8.37 9.66
CA GLN A 142 24.31 8.33 8.25
C GLN A 142 24.08 6.96 7.61
N GLN A 143 24.48 5.88 8.30
CA GLN A 143 24.25 4.52 7.82
C GLN A 143 22.76 4.21 7.71
N GLN A 144 21.94 4.66 8.65
CA GLN A 144 20.50 4.43 8.63
C GLN A 144 19.81 5.20 7.49
N ILE A 145 20.21 6.46 7.25
CA ILE A 145 19.73 7.25 6.11
C ILE A 145 20.15 6.57 4.80
N GLY A 146 21.40 6.12 4.68
CA GLY A 146 21.90 5.40 3.51
C GLY A 146 21.17 4.09 3.23
N ARG A 147 20.74 3.35 4.27
CA ARG A 147 19.90 2.15 4.09
C ARG A 147 18.52 2.50 3.54
N ASN A 148 17.91 3.58 4.04
CA ASN A 148 16.60 4.02 3.57
C ASN A 148 16.63 4.41 2.09
N THR A 149 17.66 5.14 1.64
CA THR A 149 17.79 5.54 0.23
C THR A 149 18.00 4.33 -0.69
N VAL A 150 18.78 3.34 -0.28
CA VAL A 150 18.94 2.09 -1.05
C VAL A 150 17.61 1.35 -1.20
N ASN A 151 16.82 1.27 -0.12
CA ASN A 151 15.49 0.65 -0.15
C ASN A 151 14.52 1.41 -1.06
N GLU A 152 14.55 2.75 -1.07
CA GLU A 152 13.73 3.57 -1.98
C GLU A 152 14.08 3.32 -3.45
N HIS A 153 15.36 3.23 -3.79
CA HIS A 153 15.79 2.88 -5.14
C HIS A 153 15.33 1.49 -5.56
N GLN A 154 15.46 0.49 -4.67
CA GLN A 154 14.96 -0.86 -4.94
C GLN A 154 13.45 -0.89 -5.15
N LEU A 155 12.70 -0.15 -4.32
CA LEU A 155 11.25 -0.04 -4.46
C LEU A 155 10.86 0.62 -5.79
N LYS A 156 11.55 1.70 -6.17
CA LYS A 156 11.33 2.38 -7.45
C LYS A 156 11.58 1.44 -8.63
N ASN A 157 12.67 0.67 -8.59
CA ASN A 157 12.99 -0.31 -9.62
C ASN A 157 11.93 -1.42 -9.72
N ALA A 158 11.44 -1.92 -8.58
CA ALA A 158 10.37 -2.92 -8.54
C ALA A 158 9.05 -2.37 -9.12
N LEU A 159 8.70 -1.12 -8.81
CA LEU A 159 7.52 -0.45 -9.37
C LEU A 159 7.64 -0.28 -10.89
N THR A 160 8.80 0.16 -11.38
CA THR A 160 9.01 0.26 -12.83
C THR A 160 8.93 -1.10 -13.51
N GLN A 161 9.45 -2.16 -12.91
CA GLN A 161 9.34 -3.51 -13.48
C GLN A 161 7.87 -3.96 -13.56
N LEU A 162 7.11 -3.75 -12.48
CA LEU A 162 5.68 -4.08 -12.44
C LEU A 162 4.89 -3.34 -13.53
N GLU A 163 5.23 -2.08 -13.79
CA GLU A 163 4.60 -1.29 -14.85
C GLU A 163 4.89 -1.89 -16.24
N HIS A 164 6.14 -2.28 -16.51
CA HIS A 164 6.50 -2.94 -17.77
C HIS A 164 5.79 -4.29 -17.92
N ASP A 165 5.80 -5.13 -16.89
CA ASP A 165 5.12 -6.43 -16.89
C ASP A 165 3.62 -6.28 -17.16
N TYR A 166 2.98 -5.26 -16.57
CA TYR A 166 1.58 -4.96 -16.81
C TYR A 166 1.31 -4.52 -18.25
N GLN A 167 2.15 -3.64 -18.81
CA GLN A 167 2.02 -3.18 -20.19
C GLN A 167 2.16 -4.34 -21.18
N ASP A 168 3.13 -5.22 -20.95
CA ASP A 168 3.36 -6.41 -21.78
C ASP A 168 2.15 -7.35 -21.75
N LEU A 169 1.64 -7.65 -20.55
CA LEU A 169 0.49 -8.51 -20.35
C LEU A 169 -0.78 -7.93 -20.99
N TYR A 170 -0.97 -6.61 -20.86
CA TYR A 170 -2.08 -5.90 -21.49
C TYR A 170 -1.99 -5.91 -23.02
N SER A 171 -0.78 -5.75 -23.57
CA SER A 171 -0.55 -5.81 -25.01
C SER A 171 -0.89 -7.19 -25.58
N GLU A 172 -0.55 -8.26 -24.85
CA GLU A 172 -0.81 -9.63 -25.26
C GLU A 172 -2.30 -9.96 -25.17
N TYR A 173 -2.97 -9.50 -24.10
CA TYR A 173 -4.42 -9.56 -23.99
C TYR A 173 -5.12 -8.91 -25.19
N ILE A 174 -4.70 -7.71 -25.60
CA ILE A 174 -5.28 -7.02 -26.77
C ILE A 174 -5.11 -7.86 -28.04
N LYS A 175 -3.92 -8.42 -28.28
CA LYS A 175 -3.67 -9.27 -29.47
C LYS A 175 -4.57 -10.49 -29.48
N GLN A 176 -4.67 -11.19 -28.35
CA GLN A 176 -5.54 -12.37 -28.22
C GLN A 176 -7.02 -12.01 -28.40
N HIS A 177 -7.46 -10.90 -27.80
CA HIS A 177 -8.83 -10.42 -27.94
C HIS A 177 -9.18 -10.12 -29.41
N LYS A 178 -8.29 -9.45 -30.16
CA LYS A 178 -8.48 -9.19 -31.59
C LYS A 178 -8.55 -10.49 -32.42
N ARG A 179 -7.69 -11.46 -32.12
CA ARG A 179 -7.73 -12.79 -32.77
C ARG A 179 -9.06 -13.50 -32.52
N MET A 180 -9.54 -13.45 -31.28
CA MET A 180 -10.81 -14.07 -30.90
C MET A 180 -12.00 -13.40 -31.60
N GLN A 181 -12.04 -12.06 -31.64
CA GLN A 181 -13.06 -11.33 -32.40
C GLN A 181 -13.08 -11.72 -33.89
N TYR A 182 -11.90 -11.88 -34.50
CA TYR A 182 -11.80 -12.34 -35.89
C TYR A 182 -12.35 -13.76 -36.06
N ALA A 183 -11.94 -14.70 -35.19
CA ALA A 183 -12.45 -16.08 -35.21
C ALA A 183 -13.98 -16.15 -35.07
N PHE A 184 -14.57 -15.34 -34.17
CA PHE A 184 -16.02 -15.24 -34.04
C PHE A 184 -16.71 -14.75 -35.31
N ARG A 185 -16.13 -13.76 -36.01
CA ARG A 185 -16.68 -13.27 -37.28
C ARG A 185 -16.67 -14.35 -38.35
N GLU A 186 -15.57 -15.09 -38.48
CA GLU A 186 -15.46 -16.20 -39.45
C GLU A 186 -16.41 -17.35 -39.12
N LEU A 187 -16.56 -17.70 -37.83
CA LEU A 187 -17.52 -18.71 -37.40
C LEU A 187 -18.97 -18.29 -37.73
N HIS A 188 -19.32 -17.02 -37.56
CA HIS A 188 -20.63 -16.50 -37.96
C HIS A 188 -20.84 -16.55 -39.49
N ARG A 189 -19.82 -16.23 -40.29
CA ARG A 189 -19.87 -16.36 -41.75
C ARG A 189 -20.08 -17.82 -42.16
N PHE A 190 -19.30 -18.73 -41.59
CA PHE A 190 -19.44 -20.16 -41.81
C PHE A 190 -20.85 -20.66 -41.48
N LYS A 191 -21.39 -20.30 -40.31
CA LYS A 191 -22.76 -20.68 -39.90
C LYS A 191 -23.82 -20.22 -40.92
N ARG A 192 -23.71 -19.00 -41.45
CA ARG A 192 -24.63 -18.49 -42.48
C ARG A 192 -24.50 -19.28 -43.79
N SER A 193 -23.28 -19.58 -44.21
CA SER A 193 -23.02 -20.39 -45.41
C SER A 193 -23.56 -21.81 -45.26
N ALA A 194 -23.30 -22.46 -44.13
CA ALA A 194 -23.82 -23.81 -43.82
C ALA A 194 -25.35 -23.83 -43.83
N TRP A 195 -26.01 -22.80 -43.31
CA TRP A 195 -27.46 -22.67 -43.37
C TRP A 195 -27.99 -22.58 -44.81
N LYS A 196 -27.31 -21.82 -45.68
CA LYS A 196 -27.65 -21.73 -47.11
C LYS A 196 -27.55 -23.10 -47.79
N TYR A 197 -26.47 -23.84 -47.56
CA TYR A 197 -26.29 -25.18 -48.12
C TYR A 197 -27.33 -26.17 -47.58
N LYS A 198 -27.63 -26.13 -46.28
CA LYS A 198 -28.70 -26.94 -45.68
C LYS A 198 -30.05 -26.69 -46.36
N LYS A 199 -30.39 -25.43 -46.64
CA LYS A 199 -31.63 -25.09 -47.35
C LYS A 199 -31.68 -25.66 -48.76
N ILE A 200 -30.57 -25.62 -49.49
CA ILE A 200 -30.45 -26.20 -50.84
C ILE A 200 -30.63 -27.72 -50.78
N TYR A 201 -29.95 -28.39 -49.84
CA TYR A 201 -30.06 -29.84 -49.64
C TYR A 201 -31.51 -30.27 -49.36
N LEU A 202 -32.19 -29.61 -48.41
CA LEU A 202 -33.60 -29.91 -48.07
C LEU A 202 -34.54 -29.70 -49.26
N ASN A 203 -34.25 -28.75 -50.15
CA ASN A 203 -35.02 -28.57 -51.38
C ASN A 203 -34.82 -29.73 -52.36
N HIS A 204 -33.59 -30.23 -52.51
CA HIS A 204 -33.30 -31.39 -53.35
C HIS A 204 -33.94 -32.66 -52.81
N GLU A 205 -33.87 -32.90 -51.50
CA GLU A 205 -34.53 -34.02 -50.83
C GLU A 205 -36.05 -34.02 -51.09
N ARG A 206 -36.70 -32.85 -50.92
CA ARG A 206 -38.12 -32.69 -51.24
C ARG A 206 -38.43 -32.95 -52.72
N LEU A 207 -37.55 -32.57 -53.64
CA LEU A 207 -37.74 -32.80 -55.06
C LEU A 207 -37.65 -34.29 -55.38
N ILE A 208 -36.69 -35.01 -54.79
CA ILE A 208 -36.54 -36.46 -54.91
C ILE A 208 -37.82 -37.15 -54.42
N ASP A 209 -38.33 -36.80 -53.23
CA ASP A 209 -39.59 -37.35 -52.70
C ASP A 209 -40.78 -37.16 -53.67
N LEU A 210 -40.87 -35.98 -54.30
CA LEU A 210 -41.92 -35.69 -55.27
C LEU A 210 -41.75 -36.52 -56.55
N LEU A 211 -40.52 -36.71 -57.03
CA LEU A 211 -40.23 -37.58 -58.18
C LEU A 211 -40.55 -39.04 -57.88
N GLU A 212 -40.21 -39.56 -56.70
CA GLU A 212 -40.54 -40.92 -56.28
C GLU A 212 -42.06 -41.13 -56.21
N LYS A 213 -42.80 -40.16 -55.67
CA LYS A 213 -44.27 -40.15 -55.70
C LYS A 213 -44.78 -40.13 -57.13
N ALA A 214 -44.23 -39.30 -58.01
CA ALA A 214 -44.62 -39.23 -59.42
C ALA A 214 -44.39 -40.56 -60.15
N ILE A 215 -43.25 -41.22 -59.94
CA ILE A 215 -42.95 -42.56 -60.48
C ILE A 215 -43.97 -43.58 -59.95
N THR A 216 -44.30 -43.51 -58.65
CA THR A 216 -45.29 -44.40 -58.03
C THR A 216 -46.68 -44.20 -58.65
N TYR A 217 -47.10 -42.95 -58.85
CA TYR A 217 -48.35 -42.62 -59.53
C TYR A 217 -48.33 -43.06 -61.00
N GLN A 218 -47.23 -42.84 -61.72
CA GLN A 218 -47.08 -43.30 -63.11
C GLN A 218 -47.24 -44.82 -63.22
N LYS A 219 -46.64 -45.60 -62.30
CA LYS A 219 -46.83 -47.06 -62.23
C LYS A 219 -48.30 -47.43 -62.00
N LYS A 220 -49.03 -46.65 -61.20
CA LYS A 220 -50.47 -46.84 -60.95
C LYS A 220 -51.33 -46.43 -62.16
N VAL A 221 -50.95 -45.41 -62.93
CA VAL A 221 -51.62 -44.93 -64.16
C VAL A 221 -51.12 -45.71 -65.38
N ASN A 222 -51.28 -47.04 -65.36
CA ASN A 222 -51.04 -47.87 -66.55
C ASN A 222 -52.35 -48.08 -67.32
N LYS A 223 -52.27 -48.38 -68.62
CA LYS A 223 -53.43 -48.56 -69.52
C LYS A 223 -54.47 -49.54 -68.95
N LYS A 224 -54.03 -50.56 -68.21
CA LYS A 224 -54.90 -51.56 -67.55
C LYS A 224 -55.68 -50.95 -66.38
N ASN A 225 -55.02 -50.20 -65.51
CA ASN A 225 -55.63 -49.54 -64.35
C ASN A 225 -56.50 -48.35 -64.76
N VAL A 226 -56.10 -47.56 -65.76
CA VAL A 226 -56.92 -46.48 -66.33
C VAL A 226 -58.21 -47.05 -66.95
N LYS A 227 -58.11 -48.16 -67.70
CA LYS A 227 -59.29 -48.84 -68.26
C LYS A 227 -60.20 -49.42 -67.17
N LYS A 228 -59.63 -49.95 -66.07
CA LYS A 228 -60.40 -50.38 -64.89
C LYS A 228 -61.12 -49.20 -64.22
N GLY A 229 -60.42 -48.08 -64.03
CA GLY A 229 -60.98 -46.85 -63.46
C GLY A 229 -62.09 -46.25 -64.32
N MET A 230 -61.90 -46.14 -65.64
CA MET A 230 -62.94 -45.69 -66.57
C MET A 230 -64.14 -46.64 -66.56
N LYS A 231 -63.93 -47.96 -66.55
CA LYS A 231 -65.05 -48.92 -66.43
C LYS A 231 -65.82 -48.74 -65.13
N TRP A 232 -65.14 -48.45 -64.03
CA TRP A 232 -65.79 -48.18 -62.75
C TRP A 232 -66.58 -46.86 -62.80
N PHE A 233 -65.97 -45.78 -63.30
CA PHE A 233 -66.63 -44.48 -63.48
C PHE A 233 -67.86 -44.55 -64.39
N TRP A 234 -67.76 -45.23 -65.53
CA TRP A 234 -68.90 -45.45 -66.44
C TRP A 234 -70.01 -46.30 -65.81
N ARG A 235 -69.73 -47.18 -64.83
CA ARG A 235 -70.78 -47.88 -64.08
C ARG A 235 -71.48 -46.99 -63.08
N GLU A 236 -70.77 -46.03 -62.50
CA GLU A 236 -71.31 -45.11 -61.50
C GLU A 236 -72.15 -43.98 -62.16
N VAL A 237 -71.76 -43.52 -63.35
CA VAL A 237 -72.45 -42.46 -64.11
C VAL A 237 -73.68 -42.97 -64.89
N VAL A 238 -73.75 -44.27 -65.17
CA VAL A 238 -74.88 -44.92 -65.87
C VAL A 238 -75.92 -45.50 -64.89
N LYS A 239 -75.75 -45.24 -63.59
CA LYS A 239 -76.82 -45.37 -62.58
C LYS A 239 -77.56 -44.05 -62.43
#